data_AF-A0A2I0JJK8-F1
#
_entry.id   AF-A0A2I0JJK8-F1
#
_cell.length_a   1.000
_cell.length_b   1.000
_cell.length_c   1.000
_cell.angle_alpha   90.00
_cell.angle_beta   90.00
_cell.angle_gamma   90.00
#
_symmetry.space_group_name_H-M   'P 1'
#
loop_
_entity.id
_entity.type
_entity.pdbx_description
1 polymer ?
#
loop_
_entity_poly.entity_id
_entity_poly.type
_entity_poly.pdbx_seq_one_letter_code
_entity_poly.pdbx_strand_id
1 'polypeptide(L)'
;MTEEQKARDAVSAGSVSVSQSQPKIADSKNKLPNFLLSVRLKYVKLGYHYHISNAMYLLLVPLLGTVYLVDFSCSKPKPKPARKCTRETIMEGFKLCGLYTLENLEFTRKVLERSGLGQETYVPESLLRISPSPCMADARMEAEAVVFEAIDELLARLESRPRTSESW
;
A
#
# COMPACT_ATOMS: atom_id res chain seq x y z
N MET A 1 -77.26 -61.71 29.78
CA MET A 1 -77.21 -62.76 28.75
C MET A 1 -75.74 -62.85 28.35
N THR A 2 -74.83 -63.38 29.16
CA THR A 2 -74.84 -64.68 29.84
C THR A 2 -75.21 -65.80 28.88
N GLU A 3 -74.30 -66.78 28.79
CA GLU A 3 -74.37 -67.99 27.96
C GLU A 3 -74.04 -67.71 26.49
N GLU A 4 -73.09 -68.34 25.83
CA GLU A 4 -72.84 -69.77 25.85
C GLU A 4 -71.40 -70.06 25.39
N GLN A 5 -70.52 -70.13 26.37
CA GLN A 5 -69.25 -70.84 26.24
C GLN A 5 -69.55 -72.34 26.39
N LYS A 6 -70.10 -73.02 25.38
CA LYS A 6 -70.14 -74.50 25.41
C LYS A 6 -70.34 -75.21 24.07
N ALA A 7 -69.30 -75.19 23.24
CA ALA A 7 -68.86 -76.38 22.49
C ALA A 7 -67.42 -76.11 22.00
N ARG A 8 -66.32 -76.78 22.37
CA ARG A 8 -66.07 -78.14 22.88
C ARG A 8 -66.93 -79.14 22.10
N ASP A 9 -66.49 -79.69 20.97
CA ASP A 9 -65.30 -80.51 20.87
C ASP A 9 -64.81 -80.67 19.42
N ALA A 10 -63.49 -80.63 19.25
CA ALA A 10 -62.66 -81.33 18.25
C ALA A 10 -61.31 -80.57 18.15
N VAL A 11 -60.38 -80.76 19.09
CA VAL A 11 -59.34 -81.80 19.01
C VAL A 11 -58.59 -81.73 17.66
N SER A 12 -57.39 -81.15 17.64
CA SER A 12 -56.14 -81.93 17.54
C SER A 12 -54.92 -81.05 17.23
N ALA A 13 -53.93 -81.16 18.12
CA ALA A 13 -52.49 -81.20 17.88
C ALA A 13 -51.76 -80.02 17.19
N GLY A 14 -50.86 -79.39 17.96
CA GLY A 14 -49.72 -78.67 17.38
C GLY A 14 -49.07 -77.59 18.27
N SER A 15 -48.64 -77.92 19.49
CA SER A 15 -47.82 -77.01 20.30
C SER A 15 -46.32 -77.32 20.13
N VAL A 16 -45.58 -76.42 19.50
CA VAL A 16 -44.10 -76.37 19.59
C VAL A 16 -43.72 -75.06 20.28
N SER A 17 -43.16 -75.18 21.48
CA SER A 17 -42.70 -74.08 22.33
C SER A 17 -41.28 -73.65 21.95
N VAL A 18 -41.11 -72.34 21.75
CA VAL A 18 -39.84 -71.65 21.51
C VAL A 18 -39.07 -71.49 22.83
N SER A 19 -37.83 -71.97 22.89
CA SER A 19 -36.89 -71.70 23.99
C SER A 19 -35.87 -70.66 23.54
N GLN A 20 -36.00 -69.44 24.06
CA GLN A 20 -35.14 -68.29 23.81
C GLN A 20 -33.98 -68.27 24.81
N SER A 21 -32.73 -68.26 24.34
CA SER A 21 -31.54 -68.04 25.16
C SER A 21 -30.83 -66.74 24.76
N GLN A 22 -30.66 -65.81 25.71
CA GLN A 22 -29.88 -64.58 25.54
C GLN A 22 -28.44 -64.78 26.05
N PRO A 23 -27.42 -64.17 25.40
CA PRO A 23 -26.12 -63.94 26.03
C PRO A 23 -25.85 -62.45 26.31
N LYS A 24 -25.34 -62.18 27.52
CA LYS A 24 -24.70 -60.92 27.93
C LYS A 24 -23.33 -60.82 27.27
N ILE A 25 -22.97 -59.68 26.66
CA ILE A 25 -21.60 -59.38 26.23
C ILE A 25 -21.20 -57.96 26.64
N ALA A 26 -19.99 -57.89 27.19
CA ALA A 26 -19.35 -56.80 27.90
C ALA A 26 -18.94 -55.58 27.05
N ASP A 27 -18.80 -54.45 27.73
CA ASP A 27 -18.29 -53.17 27.26
C ASP A 27 -16.83 -53.27 26.77
N SER A 28 -16.60 -53.07 25.47
CA SER A 28 -15.27 -52.98 24.87
C SER A 28 -14.91 -51.53 24.57
N LYS A 29 -14.09 -50.95 25.45
CA LYS A 29 -13.36 -49.71 25.20
C LYS A 29 -12.40 -49.88 24.03
N ASN A 30 -12.87 -49.62 22.82
CA ASN A 30 -12.05 -49.61 21.62
C ASN A 30 -11.26 -48.29 21.52
N LYS A 31 -9.99 -48.30 21.96
CA LYS A 31 -8.97 -47.33 21.54
C LYS A 31 -8.62 -47.58 20.06
N LEU A 32 -9.39 -47.03 19.13
CA LEU A 32 -8.91 -46.90 17.76
C LEU A 32 -8.15 -45.58 17.61
N PRO A 33 -6.90 -45.58 17.11
CA PRO A 33 -6.26 -44.34 16.70
C PRO A 33 -7.07 -43.73 15.54
N ASN A 34 -7.38 -42.44 15.65
CA ASN A 34 -8.00 -41.70 14.55
C ASN A 34 -6.97 -41.51 13.43
N PHE A 35 -6.85 -42.49 12.53
CA PHE A 35 -5.95 -42.43 11.38
C PHE A 35 -6.33 -41.34 10.37
N LEU A 36 -7.59 -40.90 10.34
CA LEU A 36 -8.06 -39.77 9.52
C LEU A 36 -7.52 -38.40 10.00
N LEU A 37 -7.21 -38.24 11.29
CA LEU A 37 -6.49 -37.08 11.80
C LEU A 37 -4.97 -37.22 11.66
N SER A 38 -4.48 -38.46 11.47
CA SER A 38 -3.06 -38.77 11.30
C SER A 38 -2.59 -38.69 9.84
N VAL A 39 -3.48 -38.42 8.88
CA VAL A 39 -3.09 -38.11 7.49
C VAL A 39 -2.47 -36.70 7.47
N ARG A 40 -1.21 -36.64 7.92
CA ARG A 40 -0.23 -35.60 7.59
C ARG A 40 -0.57 -34.16 8.04
N LEU A 41 -0.97 -33.94 9.30
CA LEU A 41 -1.02 -32.58 9.93
C LEU A 41 0.22 -31.72 9.65
N LYS A 42 1.41 -32.33 9.58
CA LYS A 42 2.68 -31.68 9.22
C LYS A 42 2.64 -31.07 7.80
N TYR A 43 1.97 -31.73 6.86
CA TYR A 43 1.84 -31.32 5.46
C TYR A 43 0.63 -30.42 5.26
N VAL A 44 -0.40 -30.54 6.09
CA VAL A 44 -1.51 -29.60 6.16
C VAL A 44 -1.00 -28.24 6.63
N LYS A 45 -0.22 -28.18 7.72
CA LYS A 45 0.38 -26.94 8.22
C LYS A 45 1.40 -26.34 7.25
N LEU A 46 2.20 -27.18 6.59
CA LEU A 46 3.17 -26.75 5.59
C LEU A 46 2.50 -26.31 4.27
N GLY A 47 1.44 -27.01 3.87
CA GLY A 47 0.64 -26.71 2.69
C GLY A 47 -0.12 -25.39 2.84
N TYR A 48 -0.79 -25.16 3.98
CA TYR A 48 -1.40 -23.86 4.25
C TYR A 48 -0.35 -22.75 4.29
N HIS A 49 0.83 -22.97 4.88
CA HIS A 49 1.89 -21.95 4.85
C HIS A 49 2.31 -21.60 3.41
N TYR A 50 2.46 -22.59 2.53
CA TYR A 50 2.81 -22.37 1.13
C TYR A 50 1.67 -21.72 0.34
N HIS A 51 0.43 -22.21 0.50
CA HIS A 51 -0.74 -21.67 -0.19
C HIS A 51 -1.10 -20.26 0.30
N ILE A 52 -0.99 -19.97 1.60
CA ILE A 52 -1.21 -18.63 2.15
C ILE A 52 -0.11 -17.69 1.66
N SER A 53 1.17 -18.10 1.72
CA SER A 53 2.26 -17.27 1.22
C SER A 53 2.10 -16.99 -0.28
N ASN A 54 1.83 -18.02 -1.08
CA ASN A 54 1.65 -17.88 -2.52
C ASN A 54 0.40 -17.06 -2.86
N ALA A 55 -0.72 -17.25 -2.17
CA ALA A 55 -1.93 -16.44 -2.34
C ALA A 55 -1.68 -14.97 -1.93
N MET A 56 -0.92 -14.73 -0.86
CA MET A 56 -0.50 -13.39 -0.45
C MET A 56 0.32 -12.70 -1.53
N TYR A 57 1.30 -13.37 -2.14
CA TYR A 57 2.05 -12.79 -3.27
C TYR A 57 1.16 -12.59 -4.50
N LEU A 58 0.30 -13.55 -4.84
CA LEU A 58 -0.62 -13.44 -5.98
C LEU A 58 -1.64 -12.32 -5.84
N LEU A 59 -2.02 -11.95 -4.60
CA LEU A 59 -2.90 -10.81 -4.34
C LEU A 59 -2.10 -9.51 -4.20
N LEU A 60 -0.97 -9.54 -3.47
CA LEU A 60 -0.19 -8.34 -3.18
C LEU A 60 0.55 -7.80 -4.41
N VAL A 61 1.04 -8.65 -5.31
CA VAL A 61 1.76 -8.24 -6.53
C VAL A 61 0.88 -7.40 -7.49
N PRO A 62 -0.35 -7.80 -7.86
CA PRO A 62 -1.23 -6.96 -8.66
C PRO A 62 -1.78 -5.75 -7.89
N LEU A 63 -1.98 -5.86 -6.56
CA LEU A 63 -2.35 -4.71 -5.71
C LEU A 63 -1.24 -3.66 -5.63
N LEU A 64 0.03 -4.07 -5.69
CA LEU A 64 1.19 -3.17 -5.77
C LEU A 64 1.47 -2.68 -7.20
N GLY A 65 0.86 -3.29 -8.22
CA GLY A 65 1.21 -3.12 -9.63
C GLY A 65 0.51 -1.97 -10.37
N THR A 66 -0.26 -1.11 -9.69
CA THR A 66 -1.10 -0.09 -10.35
C THR A 66 -0.89 1.32 -9.81
N VAL A 67 0.36 1.77 -9.75
CA VAL A 67 0.67 3.19 -9.49
C VAL A 67 1.17 3.82 -10.80
N TYR A 68 0.39 4.77 -11.32
CA TYR A 68 0.70 5.48 -12.56
C TYR A 68 0.80 6.98 -12.30
N LEU A 69 1.77 7.63 -12.96
CA LEU A 69 1.82 9.09 -13.02
C LEU A 69 0.74 9.57 -14.00
N VAL A 70 -0.31 10.17 -13.47
CA VAL A 70 -1.44 10.67 -14.28
C VAL A 70 -1.11 12.01 -14.92
N ASP A 71 -0.45 12.91 -14.18
CA ASP A 71 -0.04 14.23 -14.65
C ASP A 71 1.08 14.79 -13.75
N PHE A 72 1.76 15.84 -14.21
CA PHE A 72 2.77 16.56 -13.44
C PHE A 72 2.76 18.05 -13.78
N SER A 73 3.16 18.88 -12.82
CA SER A 73 3.39 20.31 -13.04
C SER A 73 4.71 20.74 -12.41
N CYS A 74 5.35 21.72 -13.04
CA CYS A 74 6.56 22.36 -12.53
C CYS A 74 6.30 23.86 -12.48
N SER A 75 6.30 24.44 -11.28
CA SER A 75 6.25 25.89 -11.13
C SER A 75 7.52 26.50 -11.72
N LYS A 76 7.35 27.52 -12.57
CA LYS A 76 8.41 28.47 -12.90
C LYS A 76 8.17 29.72 -12.06
N PRO A 77 9.19 30.25 -11.38
CA PRO A 77 9.02 31.46 -10.59
C PRO A 77 8.43 32.58 -11.47
N LYS A 78 7.22 33.02 -11.14
CA LYS A 78 6.54 34.08 -11.88
C LYS A 78 7.39 35.36 -11.84
N PRO A 79 7.52 36.09 -12.97
CA PRO A 79 8.32 37.29 -13.00
C PRO A 79 7.56 38.44 -12.31
N LYS A 80 7.73 38.59 -10.98
CA LYS A 80 7.70 39.89 -10.26
C LYS A 80 7.91 39.74 -8.72
N PRO A 81 8.86 40.50 -8.13
CA PRO A 81 10.00 41.13 -8.80
C PRO A 81 10.89 40.06 -9.47
N ALA A 82 11.83 40.50 -10.30
CA ALA A 82 12.62 39.62 -11.18
C ALA A 82 13.50 38.66 -10.36
N ARG A 83 12.96 37.47 -10.03
CA ARG A 83 13.72 36.35 -9.44
C ARG A 83 14.80 35.79 -10.37
N LYS A 84 14.76 36.20 -11.64
CA LYS A 84 15.73 35.86 -12.66
C LYS A 84 16.95 36.75 -12.51
N CYS A 85 18.10 36.15 -12.27
CA CYS A 85 19.38 36.83 -12.13
C CYS A 85 20.36 36.34 -13.18
N THR A 86 21.24 37.24 -13.64
CA THR A 86 22.37 36.84 -14.47
C THR A 86 23.52 36.36 -13.60
N ARG A 87 24.46 35.66 -14.23
CA ARG A 87 25.69 35.23 -13.58
C ARG A 87 26.49 36.40 -13.00
N GLU A 88 26.47 37.53 -13.69
CA GLU A 88 27.13 38.78 -13.28
C GLU A 88 26.49 39.33 -12.01
N THR A 89 25.16 39.39 -11.95
CA THR A 89 24.43 39.83 -10.75
C THR A 89 24.73 38.95 -9.55
N ILE A 90 24.82 37.63 -9.73
CA ILE A 90 25.22 36.70 -8.67
C ILE A 90 26.64 37.01 -8.19
N MET A 91 27.59 37.17 -9.13
CA MET A 91 28.98 37.47 -8.80
C MET A 91 29.16 38.82 -8.12
N GLU A 92 28.34 39.81 -8.48
CA GLU A 92 28.29 41.11 -7.82
C GLU A 92 27.69 41.01 -6.43
N GLY A 93 26.60 40.28 -6.26
CA GLY A 93 26.03 39.95 -4.96
C GLY A 93 27.05 39.30 -4.03
N PHE A 94 27.84 38.34 -4.52
CA PHE A 94 28.91 37.72 -3.74
C PHE A 94 30.03 38.69 -3.33
N LYS A 95 30.37 39.67 -4.18
CA LYS A 95 31.33 40.73 -3.82
C LYS A 95 30.78 41.66 -2.75
N LEU A 96 29.52 42.06 -2.88
CA LEU A 96 28.86 43.02 -1.98
C LEU A 96 28.50 42.42 -0.62
N CYS A 97 28.17 41.12 -0.58
CA CYS A 97 27.76 40.42 0.62
C CYS A 97 28.91 40.24 1.64
N GLY A 98 30.17 40.42 1.23
CA GLY A 98 31.33 40.33 2.11
C GLY A 98 31.63 38.92 2.66
N LEU A 99 30.86 37.90 2.24
CA LEU A 99 31.05 36.50 2.64
C LEU A 99 32.18 35.79 1.88
N TYR A 100 32.68 36.40 0.81
CA TYR A 100 33.73 35.83 -0.04
C TYR A 100 34.97 36.72 -0.03
N THR A 101 36.14 36.10 0.16
CA THR A 101 37.42 36.74 -0.12
C THR A 101 37.64 36.84 -1.63
N LEU A 102 38.52 37.75 -2.06
CA LEU A 102 38.87 37.92 -3.48
C LEU A 102 39.40 36.61 -4.11
N GLU A 103 40.11 35.81 -3.32
CA GLU A 103 40.66 34.51 -3.70
C GLU A 103 39.57 33.44 -3.87
N ASN A 104 38.55 33.44 -3.01
CA ASN A 104 37.44 32.49 -3.10
C ASN A 104 36.45 32.84 -4.23
N LEU A 105 36.37 34.11 -4.64
CA LEU A 105 35.50 34.55 -5.74
C LEU A 105 35.86 33.91 -7.08
N GLU A 106 37.15 33.66 -7.33
CA GLU A 106 37.56 32.95 -8.54
C GLU A 106 37.09 31.50 -8.55
N PHE A 107 37.18 30.82 -7.41
CA PHE A 107 36.65 29.47 -7.26
C PHE A 107 35.13 29.46 -7.47
N THR A 108 34.38 30.33 -6.79
CA THR A 108 32.92 30.42 -6.92
C THR A 108 32.48 30.74 -8.36
N ARG A 109 33.20 31.63 -9.06
CA ARG A 109 32.96 31.88 -10.48
C ARG A 109 33.13 30.62 -11.34
N LYS A 110 34.22 29.88 -11.15
CA LYS A 110 34.47 28.62 -11.87
C LYS A 110 33.40 27.57 -11.56
N VAL A 111 32.95 27.49 -10.31
CA VAL A 111 31.82 26.62 -9.91
C VAL A 111 30.56 27.03 -10.65
N LEU A 112 30.24 28.32 -10.69
CA LEU A 112 29.05 28.82 -11.36
C LEU A 112 29.10 28.55 -12.88
N GLU A 113 30.25 28.73 -13.52
CA GLU A 113 30.47 28.41 -14.95
C GLU A 113 30.36 26.91 -15.27
N ARG A 114 30.71 26.05 -14.31
CA ARG A 114 30.71 24.59 -14.47
C ARG A 114 29.49 23.89 -13.91
N SER A 115 28.59 24.62 -13.24
CA SER A 115 27.38 24.09 -12.60
C SER A 115 26.32 23.61 -13.59
N GLY A 116 26.48 23.90 -14.89
CA GLY A 116 25.47 23.62 -15.91
C GLY A 116 24.28 24.60 -15.88
N LEU A 117 24.33 25.64 -15.04
CA LEU A 117 23.35 26.73 -15.05
C LEU A 117 23.57 27.61 -16.29
N GLY A 118 22.48 28.02 -16.92
CA GLY A 118 22.51 28.95 -18.05
C GLY A 118 22.99 30.35 -17.63
N GLN A 119 23.10 31.27 -18.60
CA GLN A 119 23.53 32.66 -18.31
C GLN A 119 22.57 33.43 -17.40
N GLU A 120 21.33 32.97 -17.36
CA GLU A 120 20.30 33.47 -16.46
C GLU A 120 19.64 32.30 -15.75
N THR A 121 19.47 32.43 -14.44
CA THR A 121 18.81 31.42 -13.60
C THR A 121 17.91 32.11 -12.59
N TYR A 122 17.15 31.33 -11.83
CA TYR A 122 16.33 31.84 -10.74
C TYR A 122 17.00 31.59 -9.40
N VAL A 123 16.92 32.58 -8.51
CA VAL A 123 17.35 32.45 -7.11
C VAL A 123 16.23 32.90 -6.18
N PRO A 124 16.19 32.38 -4.95
CA PRO A 124 15.27 32.88 -3.93
C PRO A 124 15.48 34.38 -3.70
N GLU A 125 14.38 35.11 -3.44
CA GLU A 125 14.41 36.55 -3.17
C GLU A 125 15.34 36.89 -1.99
N SER A 126 15.48 35.97 -1.04
CA SER A 126 16.37 36.13 0.11
C SER A 126 17.84 36.30 -0.28
N LEU A 127 18.26 35.74 -1.42
CA LEU A 127 19.63 35.85 -1.95
C LEU A 127 19.85 37.10 -2.81
N LEU A 128 18.79 37.77 -3.25
CA LEU A 128 18.87 39.03 -4.00
C LEU A 128 19.12 40.25 -3.10
N ARG A 129 19.02 40.08 -1.79
CA ARG A 129 19.27 41.14 -0.80
C ARG A 129 20.78 41.31 -0.59
N ILE A 130 21.23 42.56 -0.40
CA ILE A 130 22.65 42.90 -0.16
C ILE A 130 23.23 42.15 1.05
N SER A 131 22.41 41.96 2.09
CA SER A 131 22.72 41.07 3.22
C SER A 131 21.66 39.95 3.25
N PRO A 132 21.93 38.80 2.63
CA PRO A 132 21.03 37.67 2.62
C PRO A 132 20.99 37.05 4.02
N SER A 133 19.80 37.00 4.60
CA SER A 133 19.54 36.30 5.87
C SER A 133 19.14 34.86 5.59
N PRO A 134 19.96 33.85 5.93
CA PRO A 134 19.54 32.45 5.84
C PRO A 134 18.60 32.14 7.01
N CYS A 135 17.31 32.45 6.85
CA CYS A 135 16.31 32.18 7.88
C CYS A 135 15.27 31.18 7.39
N MET A 136 14.75 30.38 8.34
CA MET A 136 13.71 29.40 8.05
C MET A 136 12.40 30.05 7.58
N ALA A 137 12.14 31.30 7.95
CA ALA A 137 10.94 32.02 7.52
C ALA A 137 10.96 32.29 6.00
N ASP A 138 12.06 32.82 5.46
CA ASP A 138 12.21 33.03 4.01
C ASP A 138 12.20 31.70 3.25
N ALA A 139 12.90 30.68 3.77
CA ALA A 139 12.94 29.36 3.14
C ALA A 139 11.56 28.71 3.08
N ARG A 140 10.78 28.82 4.17
CA ARG A 140 9.42 28.31 4.23
C ARG A 140 8.49 29.05 3.28
N MET A 141 8.59 30.38 3.24
CA MET A 141 7.80 31.21 2.33
C MET A 141 8.05 30.82 0.87
N GLU A 142 9.31 30.63 0.48
CA GLU A 142 9.68 30.21 -0.88
C GLU A 142 9.17 28.81 -1.21
N ALA A 143 9.37 27.86 -0.29
CA ALA A 143 8.91 26.49 -0.49
C ALA A 143 7.38 26.42 -0.62
N GLU A 144 6.64 27.11 0.24
CA GLU A 144 5.18 27.18 0.18
C GLU A 144 4.72 27.79 -1.14
N ALA A 145 5.33 28.90 -1.59
CA ALA A 145 4.96 29.53 -2.86
C ALA A 145 5.15 28.59 -4.06
N VAL A 146 6.31 27.93 -4.17
CA VAL A 146 6.61 27.04 -5.30
C VAL A 146 5.76 25.76 -5.27
N VAL A 147 5.57 25.15 -4.10
CA VAL A 147 4.82 23.91 -3.95
C VAL A 147 3.33 24.15 -4.19
N PHE A 148 2.74 25.17 -3.56
CA PHE A 148 1.31 25.45 -3.73
C PHE A 148 0.99 25.88 -5.16
N GLU A 149 1.84 26.69 -5.79
CA GLU A 149 1.67 27.04 -7.21
C GLU A 149 1.70 25.80 -8.12
N ALA A 150 2.65 24.88 -7.91
CA ALA A 150 2.73 23.65 -8.71
C ALA A 150 1.49 22.77 -8.51
N ILE A 151 0.96 22.69 -7.28
CA ILE A 151 -0.27 21.97 -6.97
C ILE A 151 -1.48 22.63 -7.63
N ASP A 152 -1.64 23.95 -7.49
CA ASP A 152 -2.75 24.70 -8.07
C ASP A 152 -2.78 24.57 -9.59
N GLU A 153 -1.62 24.67 -10.25
CA GLU A 153 -1.49 24.46 -11.70
C GLU A 153 -1.82 23.03 -12.13
N LEU A 154 -1.44 22.04 -11.32
CA LEU A 154 -1.75 20.64 -11.57
C LEU A 154 -3.25 20.38 -11.44
N LEU A 155 -3.86 20.84 -10.35
CA LEU A 155 -5.29 20.65 -10.08
C LEU A 155 -6.16 21.37 -11.10
N ALA A 156 -5.85 22.62 -11.45
CA ALA A 156 -6.57 23.35 -12.50
C ALA A 156 -6.56 22.62 -13.84
N ARG A 157 -5.43 21.98 -14.18
CA ARG A 157 -5.31 21.17 -15.41
C ARG A 157 -6.16 19.91 -15.34
N LEU A 158 -6.18 19.23 -14.20
CA LEU A 158 -6.99 18.03 -13.98
C LEU A 158 -8.48 18.33 -14.00
N GLU A 159 -8.92 19.46 -13.42
CA GLU A 159 -10.33 19.89 -13.44
C GLU A 159 -10.82 20.24 -14.84
N SER A 160 -9.96 20.81 -15.68
CA SER A 160 -10.31 21.18 -17.06
C SER A 160 -10.39 19.99 -18.03
N ARG A 161 -9.89 18.80 -17.65
CA ARG A 161 -9.98 17.61 -18.50
C ARG A 161 -11.38 17.00 -18.42
N PRO A 162 -12.06 16.76 -19.55
CA PRO A 162 -13.27 15.95 -19.54
C PRO A 162 -12.91 14.54 -19.03
N ARG A 163 -13.78 13.92 -18.22
CA ARG A 163 -13.67 12.49 -17.88
C ARG A 163 -13.84 11.69 -19.16
N THR A 164 -12.76 11.45 -19.88
CA THR A 164 -12.74 10.50 -20.99
C THR A 164 -12.92 9.11 -20.40
N SER A 165 -14.08 8.52 -20.65
CA SER A 165 -14.39 7.13 -20.29
C SER A 165 -13.66 6.10 -21.15
N GLU A 166 -12.71 6.50 -21.99
CA GLU A 166 -12.08 5.63 -22.98
C GLU A 166 -10.57 5.89 -23.07
N SER A 167 -9.80 5.09 -22.35
CA SER A 167 -8.46 4.65 -22.76
C SER A 167 -8.04 3.47 -21.89
N TRP A 168 -8.37 2.27 -22.35
CA TRP A 168 -7.62 1.04 -22.11
C TRP A 168 -7.34 0.41 -23.47
#